data_AF-A0A8T5M791-F1
#
_entry.id   AF-A0A8T5M791-F1
#
_cell.length_a   1.000
_cell.length_b   1.000
_cell.length_c   1.000
_cell.angle_alpha   90.00
_cell.angle_beta   90.00
_cell.angle_gamma   90.00
#
_symmetry.space_group_name_H-M   'P 1'
#
loop_
_entity.id
_entity.type
_entity.pdbx_description
1 polymer ?
#
loop_
_entity_poly.entity_id
_entity_poly.type
_entity_poly.pdbx_seq_one_letter_code
_entity_poly.pdbx_strand_id
1 'polypeptide(L)'
;MELKELSLPDFFKIYYSKFPQLTPIQEKSVKAGLLEKRSILACAPTASGKTLVATMAICKALEEGKAIYIVPLKALAGEKFKEYQSLLKGTEFKVVMSTGDIDSDSSYLASYDLLILTTEKLDSLLRHKVSWISEVKSVIIDEIHLLNDPTRGPTLEVIITLLKQLIKPQLVGLSATIGNSKELAEWLEATLVIDDWRPVELKQGIFNEGKTEFY
;
A
#
# COMPACT_ATOMS: atom_id res chain seq x y z
N MET A 1 8.89 -16.47 -9.75
CA MET A 1 10.09 -15.68 -9.41
C MET A 1 10.43 -15.93 -7.94
N GLU A 2 11.71 -16.11 -7.60
CA GLU A 2 12.10 -16.36 -6.20
C GLU A 2 12.43 -15.06 -5.46
N LEU A 3 12.01 -14.97 -4.19
CA LEU A 3 12.20 -13.77 -3.37
C LEU A 3 13.69 -13.43 -3.15
N LYS A 4 14.56 -14.45 -3.11
CA LYS A 4 16.00 -14.28 -2.92
C LYS A 4 16.69 -13.54 -4.08
N GLU A 5 16.12 -13.63 -5.28
CA GLU A 5 16.63 -13.03 -6.52
C GLU A 5 16.32 -11.53 -6.60
N LEU A 6 15.40 -11.03 -5.78
CA LEU A 6 15.03 -9.62 -5.77
C LEU A 6 16.13 -8.74 -5.18
N SER A 7 16.31 -7.55 -5.75
CA SER A 7 17.18 -6.50 -5.22
C SER A 7 16.51 -5.78 -4.03
N LEU A 8 16.37 -6.51 -2.93
CA LEU A 8 15.76 -6.06 -1.68
C LEU A 8 16.68 -6.34 -0.48
N PRO A 9 16.54 -5.60 0.63
CA PRO A 9 17.36 -5.77 1.82
C PRO A 9 17.27 -7.17 2.45
N ASP A 10 18.34 -7.59 3.12
CA ASP A 10 18.41 -8.92 3.76
C ASP A 10 17.37 -9.10 4.86
N PHE A 11 17.05 -8.06 5.64
CA PHE A 11 16.03 -8.15 6.69
C PHE A 11 14.66 -8.53 6.10
N PHE A 12 14.32 -8.02 4.91
CA PHE A 12 13.10 -8.38 4.19
C PHE A 12 13.15 -9.84 3.76
N LYS A 13 14.27 -10.28 3.17
CA LYS A 13 14.45 -11.66 2.70
C LYS A 13 14.37 -12.67 3.83
N ILE A 14 14.97 -12.36 4.98
CA ILE A 14 14.94 -13.19 6.18
C ILE A 14 13.52 -13.27 6.73
N TYR A 15 12.82 -12.14 6.83
CA TYR A 15 11.45 -12.09 7.36
C TYR A 15 10.47 -12.93 6.52
N TYR A 16 10.59 -12.86 5.19
CA TYR A 16 9.74 -13.62 4.26
C TYR A 16 10.35 -14.94 3.78
N SER A 17 11.39 -15.44 4.43
CA SER A 17 12.08 -16.69 4.04
C SER A 17 11.17 -17.93 4.00
N LYS A 18 10.10 -17.93 4.79
CA LYS A 18 9.07 -18.99 4.79
C LYS A 18 8.16 -18.99 3.55
N PHE A 19 8.19 -17.91 2.77
CA PHE A 19 7.40 -17.71 1.55
C PHE A 19 8.35 -17.39 0.38
N PRO A 20 9.17 -18.36 -0.07
CA PRO A 20 10.27 -18.10 -1.01
C PRO A 20 9.80 -17.79 -2.44
N GLN A 21 8.56 -18.11 -2.79
CA GLN A 21 7.99 -17.89 -4.12
C GLN A 21 6.97 -16.76 -4.08
N LEU A 22 7.05 -15.87 -5.07
CA LEU A 22 6.09 -14.80 -5.24
C LEU A 22 4.76 -15.34 -5.76
N THR A 23 3.66 -14.76 -5.29
CA THR A 23 2.33 -14.95 -5.89
C THR A 23 2.28 -14.26 -7.27
N PRO A 24 1.31 -14.60 -8.14
CA PRO A 24 1.19 -14.00 -9.47
C PRO A 24 1.12 -12.46 -9.45
N ILE A 25 0.33 -11.86 -8.55
CA ILE A 25 0.23 -10.40 -8.43
C ILE A 25 1.57 -9.76 -8.01
N GLN A 26 2.33 -10.43 -7.16
CA GLN A 26 3.64 -9.95 -6.69
C GLN A 26 4.68 -9.99 -7.82
N GLU A 27 4.78 -11.11 -8.53
CA GLU A 27 5.70 -11.25 -9.66
C GLU A 27 5.36 -10.29 -10.80
N LYS A 28 4.07 -10.16 -11.14
CA LYS A 28 3.61 -9.20 -12.15
C LYS A 28 3.94 -7.76 -11.75
N SER A 29 3.80 -7.41 -10.46
CA SER A 29 4.14 -6.07 -9.96
C SER A 29 5.63 -5.78 -10.09
N VAL A 30 6.50 -6.74 -9.74
CA VAL A 30 7.95 -6.61 -9.94
C VAL A 30 8.26 -6.41 -11.42
N LYS A 31 7.71 -7.25 -12.32
CA LYS A 31 7.90 -7.10 -13.78
C LYS A 31 7.36 -5.79 -14.34
N ALA A 32 6.35 -5.20 -13.71
CA ALA A 32 5.76 -3.92 -14.10
C ALA A 32 6.62 -2.71 -13.71
N GLY A 33 7.73 -2.91 -12.98
CA GLY A 33 8.67 -1.85 -12.63
C GLY A 33 8.59 -1.38 -11.17
N LEU A 34 7.98 -2.18 -10.28
CA LEU A 34 7.80 -1.81 -8.86
C LEU A 34 9.14 -1.48 -8.18
N LEU A 35 10.18 -2.28 -8.44
CA LEU A 35 11.50 -2.10 -7.82
C LEU A 35 12.32 -0.99 -8.50
N GLU A 36 11.94 -0.63 -9.73
CA GLU A 36 12.42 0.49 -10.53
C GLU A 36 11.63 1.78 -10.24
N LYS A 37 10.88 1.80 -9.13
CA LYS A 37 10.12 2.95 -8.60
C LYS A 37 9.00 3.45 -9.52
N ARG A 38 8.51 2.61 -10.44
CA ARG A 38 7.31 2.96 -11.22
C ARG A 38 6.09 2.88 -10.31
N SER A 39 5.16 3.82 -10.48
CA SER A 39 3.86 3.75 -9.80
C SER A 39 3.07 2.54 -10.31
N ILE A 40 2.43 1.81 -9.40
CA ILE A 40 1.70 0.56 -9.69
C ILE A 40 0.28 0.68 -9.12
N LEU A 41 -0.72 0.24 -9.90
CA LEU A 41 -2.05 -0.07 -9.39
C LEU A 41 -2.25 -1.59 -9.42
N ALA A 42 -2.19 -2.23 -8.26
CA ALA A 42 -2.36 -3.67 -8.10
C ALA A 42 -3.80 -4.01 -7.72
N CYS A 43 -4.55 -4.58 -8.66
CA CYS A 43 -5.93 -5.03 -8.48
C CYS A 43 -5.96 -6.55 -8.38
N ALA A 44 -6.26 -7.07 -7.20
CA ALA A 44 -6.41 -8.50 -6.97
C ALA A 44 -7.35 -8.79 -5.79
N PRO A 45 -7.93 -9.99 -5.68
CA PRO A 45 -8.68 -10.40 -4.51
C PRO A 45 -7.93 -10.21 -3.18
N THR A 46 -8.67 -10.14 -2.08
CA THR A 46 -8.09 -10.23 -0.74
C THR A 46 -7.38 -11.58 -0.59
N ALA A 47 -6.30 -11.62 0.19
CA ALA A 47 -5.40 -12.77 0.37
C ALA A 47 -4.49 -13.13 -0.83
N SER A 48 -4.54 -12.41 -1.96
CA SER A 48 -3.61 -12.64 -3.10
C SER A 48 -2.18 -12.15 -2.85
N GLY A 49 -1.91 -11.54 -1.68
CA GLY A 49 -0.56 -11.11 -1.29
C GLY A 49 -0.18 -9.67 -1.64
N LYS A 50 -1.17 -8.77 -1.83
CA LYS A 50 -0.98 -7.33 -2.12
C LYS A 50 -0.10 -6.62 -1.08
N THR A 51 -0.18 -7.01 0.19
CA THR A 51 0.67 -6.42 1.25
C THR A 51 2.16 -6.55 0.91
N LEU A 52 2.61 -7.68 0.36
CA LEU A 52 4.02 -7.85 -0.01
C LEU A 52 4.43 -6.94 -1.16
N VAL A 53 3.52 -6.61 -2.09
CA VAL A 53 3.75 -5.60 -3.14
C VAL A 53 4.07 -4.25 -2.49
N ALA A 54 3.26 -3.83 -1.52
CA ALA A 54 3.53 -2.62 -0.74
C ALA A 54 4.85 -2.71 0.03
N THR A 55 5.12 -3.83 0.70
CA THR A 55 6.34 -4.02 1.48
C THR A 55 7.59 -3.90 0.60
N MET A 56 7.59 -4.47 -0.60
CA MET A 56 8.72 -4.35 -1.54
C MET A 56 8.99 -2.89 -1.93
N ALA A 57 7.93 -2.11 -2.23
CA ALA A 57 8.07 -0.69 -2.53
C ALA A 57 8.52 0.13 -1.32
N ILE A 58 8.03 -0.19 -0.12
CA ILE A 58 8.47 0.43 1.13
C ILE A 58 9.96 0.18 1.37
N CYS A 59 10.41 -1.07 1.27
CA CYS A 59 11.82 -1.39 1.45
C CYS A 59 12.71 -0.60 0.49
N LYS A 60 12.28 -0.41 -0.78
CA LYS A 60 12.99 0.44 -1.73
C LYS A 60 12.98 1.92 -1.36
N ALA A 61 11.86 2.43 -0.89
CA ALA A 61 11.75 3.82 -0.46
C ALA A 61 12.65 4.13 0.77
N LEU A 62 12.76 3.18 1.70
CA LEU A 62 13.58 3.32 2.91
C LEU A 62 15.09 3.43 2.62
N GLU A 63 15.57 2.91 1.49
CA GLU A 63 16.97 3.08 1.05
C GLU A 63 17.31 4.55 0.72
N GLU A 64 16.31 5.40 0.46
CA GLU A 64 16.49 6.77 -0.08
C GLU A 64 15.73 7.88 0.68
N GLY A 65 14.88 7.51 1.63
CA GLY A 65 14.06 8.45 2.37
C GLY A 65 12.91 7.77 3.09
N LYS A 66 11.74 8.40 3.06
CA LYS A 66 10.57 7.97 3.83
C LYS A 66 9.54 7.25 2.97
N ALA A 67 8.74 6.39 3.61
CA ALA A 67 7.56 5.79 3.00
C ALA A 67 6.32 6.11 3.84
N ILE A 68 5.19 6.34 3.16
CA ILE A 68 3.88 6.47 3.80
C ILE A 68 3.02 5.27 3.40
N TYR A 69 2.34 4.68 4.37
CA TYR A 69 1.28 3.70 4.15
C TYR A 69 -0.04 4.30 4.64
N ILE A 70 -0.94 4.60 3.71
CA ILE A 70 -2.26 5.15 4.00
C ILE A 70 -3.26 4.01 4.11
N VAL A 71 -4.01 3.99 5.21
CA VAL A 71 -5.12 3.05 5.42
C VAL A 71 -6.44 3.79 5.58
N PRO A 72 -7.57 3.14 5.21
CA PRO A 72 -8.87 3.74 5.41
C PRO A 72 -9.34 3.68 6.86
N LEU A 73 -8.91 2.74 7.70
CA LEU A 73 -9.47 2.60 9.05
C LEU A 73 -8.39 2.58 10.12
N LYS A 74 -8.67 3.17 11.28
CA LYS A 74 -7.74 3.16 12.43
C LYS A 74 -7.37 1.74 12.85
N ALA A 75 -8.31 0.80 12.79
CA ALA A 75 -8.06 -0.61 13.09
C ALA A 75 -7.02 -1.23 12.15
N LEU A 76 -7.12 -0.95 10.85
CA LEU A 76 -6.16 -1.42 9.84
C LEU A 76 -4.79 -0.77 10.06
N ALA A 77 -4.74 0.48 10.52
CA ALA A 77 -3.47 1.12 10.86
C ALA A 77 -2.74 0.37 11.97
N GLY A 78 -3.47 -0.06 13.01
CA GLY A 78 -2.92 -0.82 14.12
C GLY A 78 -2.41 -2.20 13.70
N GLU A 79 -3.11 -2.86 12.78
CA GLU A 79 -2.66 -4.12 12.19
C GLU A 79 -1.36 -3.93 11.41
N LYS A 80 -1.33 -2.97 10.46
CA LYS A 80 -0.15 -2.67 9.66
C LYS A 80 1.03 -2.23 10.52
N PHE A 81 0.78 -1.46 11.57
CA PHE A 81 1.82 -1.03 12.49
C PHE A 81 2.52 -2.20 13.17
N LYS A 82 1.76 -3.16 13.69
CA LYS A 82 2.32 -4.37 14.29
C LYS A 82 3.11 -5.20 13.27
N GLU A 83 2.58 -5.34 12.06
CA GLU A 83 3.23 -6.06 10.95
C GLU A 83 4.60 -5.44 10.62
N TYR A 84 4.64 -4.14 10.33
CA TYR A 84 5.87 -3.44 9.97
C TYR A 84 6.83 -3.25 11.15
N GLN A 85 6.33 -3.12 12.37
CA GLN A 85 7.17 -3.12 13.57
C GLN A 85 7.89 -4.47 13.73
N SER A 86 7.23 -5.58 13.39
CA SER A 86 7.86 -6.89 13.37
C SER A 86 8.88 -7.04 12.24
N LEU A 87 8.57 -6.52 11.04
CA LEU A 87 9.47 -6.57 9.88
C LEU A 87 10.76 -5.79 10.12
N LEU A 88 10.65 -4.59 10.68
CA LEU A 88 11.77 -3.65 10.86
C LEU A 88 12.51 -3.87 12.19
N LYS A 89 12.11 -4.85 12.99
CA LYS A 89 12.73 -5.15 14.28
C LYS A 89 14.22 -5.50 14.09
N GLY A 90 15.09 -4.75 14.75
CA GLY A 90 16.55 -4.95 14.66
C GLY A 90 17.21 -4.27 13.46
N THR A 91 16.44 -3.52 12.67
CA THR A 91 16.97 -2.62 11.62
C THR A 91 17.16 -1.21 12.17
N GLU A 92 17.77 -0.32 11.39
CA GLU A 92 17.89 1.10 11.72
C GLU A 92 16.59 1.89 11.49
N PHE A 93 15.67 1.36 10.68
CA PHE A 93 14.44 2.03 10.28
C PHE A 93 13.38 2.02 11.38
N LYS A 94 12.73 3.16 11.57
CA LYS A 94 11.68 3.37 12.58
C LYS A 94 10.32 3.51 11.92
N VAL A 95 9.35 2.77 12.45
CA VAL A 95 7.94 2.87 12.05
C VAL A 95 7.12 3.59 13.12
N VAL A 96 6.16 4.40 12.67
CA VAL A 96 5.17 5.06 13.53
C VAL A 96 3.77 4.93 12.95
N MET A 97 2.78 4.84 13.82
CA MET A 97 1.37 4.95 13.47
C MET A 97 0.83 6.31 13.94
N SER A 98 0.09 7.01 13.08
CA SER A 98 -0.62 8.23 13.46
C SER A 98 -2.02 8.25 12.84
N THR A 99 -3.05 8.14 13.69
CA THR A 99 -4.46 8.00 13.30
C THR A 99 -5.39 9.00 14.02
N GLY A 100 -4.82 10.06 14.60
CA GLY A 100 -5.49 11.02 15.48
C GLY A 100 -5.03 12.47 15.32
N ASP A 101 -5.47 13.31 16.27
CA ASP A 101 -5.30 14.77 16.41
C ASP A 101 -4.79 15.52 15.18
N ILE A 102 -5.75 16.05 14.44
CA ILE A 102 -5.61 16.90 13.25
C ILE A 102 -4.90 18.23 13.58
N ASP A 103 -4.89 18.64 14.86
CA ASP A 103 -4.42 19.95 15.34
C ASP A 103 -3.03 19.93 16.00
N SER A 104 -2.24 18.86 15.85
CA SER A 104 -0.85 18.83 16.29
C SER A 104 0.12 18.94 15.10
N ASP A 105 1.14 19.80 15.23
CA ASP A 105 2.21 19.97 14.22
C ASP A 105 2.91 18.66 13.86
N SER A 106 2.78 17.63 14.72
CA SER A 106 3.26 16.27 14.47
C SER A 106 4.73 16.21 14.06
N SER A 107 5.53 17.19 14.52
CA SER A 107 6.95 17.36 14.18
C SER A 107 7.79 16.14 14.55
N TYR A 108 7.38 15.40 15.59
CA TYR A 108 7.99 14.14 15.99
C TYR A 108 8.02 13.08 14.88
N LEU A 109 7.06 13.13 13.94
CA LEU A 109 6.98 12.22 12.79
C LEU A 109 8.20 12.32 11.87
N ALA A 110 8.90 13.46 11.85
CA ALA A 110 10.10 13.66 11.04
C ALA A 110 11.21 12.65 11.36
N SER A 111 11.25 12.14 12.60
CA SER A 111 12.25 11.19 13.08
C SER A 111 12.01 9.73 12.71
N TYR A 112 10.95 9.45 11.95
CA TYR A 112 10.55 8.10 11.51
C TYR A 112 10.70 7.95 9.99
N ASP A 113 10.87 6.71 9.55
CA ASP A 113 11.15 6.37 8.15
C ASP A 113 9.92 5.78 7.46
N LEU A 114 9.13 4.98 8.18
CA LEU A 114 7.84 4.47 7.73
C LEU A 114 6.70 5.03 8.56
N LEU A 115 5.75 5.68 7.90
CA LEU A 115 4.59 6.30 8.55
C LEU A 115 3.32 5.59 8.12
N ILE A 116 2.57 5.05 9.08
CA ILE A 116 1.28 4.42 8.85
C ILE A 116 0.20 5.40 9.30
N LEU A 117 -0.53 5.94 8.33
CA LEU A 117 -1.42 7.07 8.51
C LEU A 117 -2.84 6.71 8.07
N THR A 118 -3.85 7.34 8.68
CA THR A 118 -5.15 7.41 8.00
C THR A 118 -5.13 8.49 6.92
N THR A 119 -6.06 8.38 5.97
CA THR A 119 -6.29 9.41 4.93
C THR A 119 -6.41 10.80 5.55
N GLU A 120 -7.22 10.94 6.60
CA GLU A 120 -7.49 12.22 7.26
C GLU A 120 -6.26 12.78 7.98
N LYS A 121 -5.37 11.92 8.49
CA LYS A 121 -4.12 12.36 9.12
C LYS A 121 -3.14 12.87 8.07
N LEU A 122 -3.01 12.21 6.92
CA LEU A 122 -2.15 12.71 5.85
C LEU A 122 -2.65 14.04 5.28
N ASP A 123 -3.95 14.19 5.09
CA ASP A 123 -4.59 15.45 4.70
C ASP A 123 -4.26 16.60 5.67
N SER A 124 -4.35 16.36 6.98
CA SER A 124 -3.89 17.30 8.02
C SER A 124 -2.41 17.68 7.85
N LEU A 125 -1.51 16.71 7.68
CA LEU A 125 -0.07 16.95 7.54
C LEU A 125 0.27 17.75 6.27
N LEU A 126 -0.42 17.49 5.16
CA LEU A 126 -0.27 18.25 3.92
C LEU A 126 -0.72 19.70 4.08
N ARG A 127 -1.83 19.95 4.79
CA ARG A 127 -2.29 21.31 5.11
C ARG A 127 -1.30 22.08 5.99
N HIS A 128 -0.69 21.40 6.96
CA HIS A 128 0.34 21.96 7.83
C HIS A 128 1.71 22.11 7.17
N LYS A 129 1.87 21.68 5.91
CA LYS A 129 3.11 21.83 5.11
C LYS A 129 4.35 21.30 5.84
N VAL A 130 4.22 20.14 6.46
CA VAL A 130 5.34 19.50 7.19
C VAL A 130 6.55 19.34 6.26
N SER A 131 7.72 19.80 6.70
CA SER A 131 8.93 19.88 5.85
C SER A 131 9.39 18.52 5.32
N TRP A 132 9.28 17.48 6.16
CA TRP A 132 9.70 16.12 5.85
C TRP A 132 8.85 15.44 4.75
N ILE A 133 7.73 16.05 4.31
CA ILE A 133 6.95 15.50 3.19
C ILE A 133 7.80 15.38 1.92
N SER A 134 8.77 16.27 1.73
CA SER A 134 9.71 16.25 0.60
C SER A 134 10.67 15.06 0.60
N GLU A 135 10.81 14.37 1.73
CA GLU A 135 11.64 13.18 1.88
C GLU A 135 10.91 11.89 1.51
N VAL A 136 9.59 11.95 1.30
CA VAL A 136 8.77 10.77 0.99
C VAL A 136 9.05 10.29 -0.45
N LYS A 137 9.48 9.04 -0.58
CA LYS A 137 9.82 8.40 -1.86
C LYS A 137 8.71 7.50 -2.38
N SER A 138 7.92 6.90 -1.50
CA SER A 138 6.78 6.06 -1.87
C SER A 138 5.58 6.30 -0.96
N VAL A 139 4.39 6.24 -1.56
CA VAL A 139 3.10 6.29 -0.88
C VAL A 139 2.29 5.07 -1.28
N ILE A 140 2.01 4.21 -0.30
CA ILE A 140 1.11 3.08 -0.45
C ILE A 140 -0.30 3.55 -0.13
N ILE A 141 -1.23 3.29 -1.03
CA ILE A 141 -2.65 3.65 -0.90
C ILE A 141 -3.44 2.35 -0.80
N ASP A 142 -3.72 1.92 0.44
CA ASP A 142 -4.47 0.70 0.69
C ASP A 142 -5.96 0.92 0.48
N GLU A 143 -6.63 -0.10 -0.06
CA GLU A 143 -8.04 -0.05 -0.46
C GLU A 143 -8.40 1.18 -1.31
N ILE A 144 -7.59 1.48 -2.32
CA ILE A 144 -7.77 2.65 -3.18
C ILE A 144 -9.12 2.69 -3.91
N HIS A 145 -9.83 1.56 -4.04
CA HIS A 145 -11.20 1.54 -4.55
C HIS A 145 -12.20 2.36 -3.72
N LEU A 146 -11.85 2.71 -2.48
CA LEU A 146 -12.61 3.65 -1.67
C LEU A 146 -12.59 5.07 -2.22
N LEU A 147 -11.87 5.34 -3.31
CA LEU A 147 -12.03 6.55 -4.10
C LEU A 147 -13.47 6.71 -4.66
N ASN A 148 -14.18 5.59 -4.86
CA ASN A 148 -15.59 5.59 -5.25
C ASN A 148 -16.55 5.80 -4.05
N ASP A 149 -16.06 5.89 -2.81
CA ASP A 149 -16.89 6.16 -1.64
C ASP A 149 -17.31 7.64 -1.61
N PRO A 150 -18.61 7.96 -1.50
CA PRO A 150 -19.09 9.34 -1.59
C PRO A 150 -18.64 10.23 -0.42
N THR A 151 -18.25 9.63 0.72
CA THR A 151 -17.84 10.37 1.91
C THR A 151 -16.33 10.50 2.03
N ARG A 152 -15.58 9.50 1.54
CA ARG A 152 -14.13 9.39 1.74
C ARG A 152 -13.32 9.60 0.48
N GLY A 153 -13.91 9.29 -0.67
CA GLY A 153 -13.30 9.41 -1.98
C GLY A 153 -12.77 10.82 -2.26
N PRO A 154 -13.54 11.90 -2.02
CA PRO A 154 -13.08 13.26 -2.28
C PRO A 154 -11.79 13.61 -1.52
N THR A 155 -11.69 13.22 -0.26
CA THR A 155 -10.48 13.48 0.55
C THR A 155 -9.28 12.71 0.00
N LEU A 156 -9.46 11.43 -0.34
CA LEU A 156 -8.38 10.61 -0.91
C LEU A 156 -7.92 11.17 -2.27
N GLU A 157 -8.84 11.59 -3.12
CA GLU A 157 -8.57 12.19 -4.43
C GLU A 157 -7.72 13.47 -4.30
N VAL A 158 -8.10 14.36 -3.38
CA VAL A 158 -7.36 15.60 -3.09
C VAL A 158 -5.95 15.29 -2.61
N ILE A 159 -5.78 14.35 -1.68
CA ILE A 159 -4.45 13.95 -1.17
C ILE A 159 -3.56 13.44 -2.29
N ILE A 160 -4.05 12.52 -3.12
CA ILE A 160 -3.26 11.95 -4.23
C ILE A 160 -2.86 13.05 -5.20
N THR A 161 -3.80 13.95 -5.53
CA THR A 161 -3.53 15.11 -6.40
C THR A 161 -2.44 16.01 -5.83
N LEU A 162 -2.50 16.32 -4.54
CA LEU A 162 -1.49 17.14 -3.86
C LEU A 162 -0.11 16.44 -3.84
N LEU A 163 -0.05 15.14 -3.56
CA LEU A 163 1.20 14.38 -3.58
C LEU A 163 1.85 14.40 -4.98
N LYS A 164 1.04 14.19 -6.04
CA LYS A 164 1.49 14.28 -7.44
C LYS A 164 2.01 15.68 -7.81
N GLN A 165 1.44 16.73 -7.25
CA GLN A 165 1.86 18.11 -7.54
C GLN A 165 3.10 18.54 -6.73
N LEU A 166 3.15 18.19 -5.44
CA LEU A 166 4.14 18.70 -4.51
C LEU A 166 5.47 17.94 -4.56
N ILE A 167 5.42 16.60 -4.60
CA ILE A 167 6.61 15.76 -4.36
C ILE A 167 6.78 14.60 -5.34
N LYS A 168 5.74 14.21 -6.10
CA LYS A 168 5.79 13.15 -7.13
C LYS A 168 6.42 11.83 -6.63
N PRO A 169 5.95 11.25 -5.52
CA PRO A 169 6.47 9.99 -5.02
C PRO A 169 6.03 8.83 -5.93
N GLN A 170 6.67 7.67 -5.77
CA GLN A 170 6.11 6.43 -6.29
C GLN A 170 4.74 6.19 -5.62
N LEU A 171 3.69 6.01 -6.41
CA LEU A 171 2.36 5.67 -5.92
C LEU A 171 2.10 4.18 -6.10
N VAL A 172 1.75 3.49 -5.02
CA VAL A 172 1.37 2.07 -5.06
C VAL A 172 -0.06 1.94 -4.56
N GLY A 173 -1.01 1.88 -5.49
CA GLY A 173 -2.41 1.64 -5.19
C GLY A 173 -2.69 0.15 -5.02
N LEU A 174 -3.27 -0.24 -3.89
CA LEU A 174 -3.74 -1.60 -3.65
C LEU A 174 -5.26 -1.61 -3.69
N SER A 175 -5.83 -2.48 -4.53
CA SER A 175 -7.27 -2.56 -4.68
C SER A 175 -7.78 -3.98 -4.74
N ALA A 176 -9.01 -4.19 -4.26
CA ALA A 176 -9.85 -5.27 -4.74
C ALA A 176 -10.14 -5.11 -6.24
N THR A 177 -10.72 -6.14 -6.85
CA THR A 177 -11.09 -6.11 -8.27
C THR A 177 -12.15 -5.02 -8.51
N ILE A 178 -11.87 -4.05 -9.38
CA ILE A 178 -12.76 -2.93 -9.71
C ILE A 178 -12.95 -2.81 -11.23
N GLY A 179 -14.14 -2.35 -11.65
CA GLY A 179 -14.51 -2.22 -13.06
C GLY A 179 -13.75 -1.13 -13.82
N ASN A 180 -13.46 0.00 -13.17
CA ASN A 180 -12.80 1.17 -13.75
C ASN A 180 -11.27 1.22 -13.47
N SER A 181 -10.63 0.07 -13.29
CA SER A 181 -9.20 -0.01 -12.95
C SER A 181 -8.27 0.66 -13.97
N LYS A 182 -8.62 0.67 -15.26
CA LYS A 182 -7.84 1.33 -16.32
C LYS A 182 -7.83 2.85 -16.16
N GLU A 183 -9.00 3.45 -16.00
CA GLU A 183 -9.15 4.89 -15.80
C GLU A 183 -8.42 5.34 -14.52
N LEU A 184 -8.55 4.58 -13.44
CA LEU A 184 -7.85 4.86 -12.20
C LEU A 184 -6.32 4.77 -12.38
N ALA A 185 -5.81 3.77 -13.10
CA ALA A 185 -4.39 3.65 -13.38
C ALA A 185 -3.85 4.81 -14.24
N GLU A 186 -4.60 5.22 -15.26
CA GLU A 186 -4.27 6.37 -16.10
C GLU A 186 -4.20 7.66 -15.28
N TRP A 187 -5.20 7.93 -14.43
CA TRP A 187 -5.20 9.09 -13.55
C TRP A 187 -4.05 9.08 -12.54
N LEU A 188 -3.68 7.90 -12.02
CA LEU A 188 -2.52 7.74 -11.13
C LEU A 188 -1.16 7.84 -11.84
N GLU A 189 -1.14 7.82 -13.18
CA GLU A 189 0.08 7.62 -13.97
C GLU A 189 0.82 6.34 -13.55
N ALA A 190 0.06 5.29 -13.28
CA ALA A 190 0.53 4.02 -12.75
C ALA A 190 0.38 2.88 -13.76
N THR A 191 1.28 1.90 -13.70
CA THR A 191 1.13 0.66 -14.45
C THR A 191 0.07 -0.21 -13.78
N LEU A 192 -0.98 -0.56 -14.52
CA LEU A 192 -2.05 -1.43 -14.05
C LEU A 192 -1.61 -2.89 -14.02
N VAL A 193 -1.78 -3.54 -12.87
CA VAL A 193 -1.49 -4.96 -12.68
C VAL A 193 -2.75 -5.63 -12.13
N ILE A 194 -3.32 -6.54 -12.92
CA ILE A 194 -4.54 -7.28 -12.56
C ILE A 194 -4.23 -8.77 -12.43
N ASP A 195 -4.78 -9.38 -11.38
CA ASP A 195 -4.75 -10.83 -11.18
C ASP A 195 -5.97 -11.29 -10.37
N ASP A 196 -6.56 -12.42 -10.71
CA ASP A 196 -7.71 -13.04 -10.05
C ASP A 196 -7.33 -14.28 -9.21
N TRP A 197 -6.05 -14.63 -9.16
CA TRP A 197 -5.54 -15.79 -8.44
C TRP A 197 -5.81 -15.70 -6.94
N ARG A 198 -6.20 -16.85 -6.38
CA ARG A 198 -6.38 -17.05 -4.94
C ARG A 198 -5.55 -18.24 -4.47
N PRO A 199 -4.94 -18.19 -3.28
CA PRO A 199 -4.21 -19.32 -2.72
C PRO A 199 -5.13 -20.51 -2.39
N VAL A 200 -6.41 -20.23 -2.12
CA VAL A 200 -7.44 -21.24 -1.84
C VAL A 200 -8.60 -21.00 -2.80
N GLU A 201 -9.04 -22.05 -3.48
CA GLU A 201 -10.19 -22.02 -4.38
C GLU A 201 -11.44 -21.55 -3.62
N LEU A 202 -12.12 -20.54 -4.15
CA LEU A 202 -13.39 -20.07 -3.61
C LEU A 202 -14.52 -20.70 -4.43
N LYS A 203 -15.29 -21.59 -3.82
CA LYS A 203 -16.54 -22.11 -4.40
C LYS A 203 -17.70 -21.23 -3.97
N GLN A 204 -18.41 -20.65 -4.94
CA GLN A 204 -19.55 -19.79 -4.69
C GLN A 204 -20.83 -20.54 -5.04
N GLY A 205 -21.88 -20.33 -4.26
CA GLY A 205 -23.18 -20.95 -4.53
C GLY A 205 -24.33 -20.21 -3.87
N ILE A 206 -25.52 -20.42 -4.42
CA ILE A 206 -26.77 -19.85 -3.92
C ILE A 206 -27.52 -20.94 -3.17
N PHE A 207 -27.81 -20.71 -1.89
CA PHE A 207 -28.68 -21.60 -1.13
C PHE A 207 -30.12 -21.11 -1.25
N ASN A 208 -30.99 -21.95 -1.81
CA ASN A 208 -32.42 -21.70 -1.88
C ASN A 208 -33.18 -23.01 -1.65
N GLU A 209 -34.25 -22.97 -0.85
CA GLU A 209 -35.14 -24.10 -0.59
C GLU A 209 -34.43 -25.43 -0.24
N GLY A 210 -33.39 -25.38 0.60
CA GLY A 210 -32.67 -26.58 1.02
C GLY A 210 -31.68 -27.14 -0.02
N LYS A 211 -31.46 -26.44 -1.13
CA LYS A 211 -30.46 -26.79 -2.16
C LYS A 211 -29.43 -25.69 -2.31
N THR A 212 -28.18 -26.07 -2.50
CA THR A 212 -27.10 -25.14 -2.87
C THR A 212 -26.75 -25.37 -4.34
N GLU A 213 -26.91 -24.34 -5.15
CA GLU A 213 -26.47 -24.34 -6.55
C GLU A 213 -25.14 -23.59 -6.64
N PHE A 214 -24.06 -24.31 -6.97
CA PHE A 214 -22.73 -23.71 -7.17
C PHE A 214 -22.61 -23.15 -8.59
N TYR A 215 -21.92 -22.01 -8.74
CA TYR A 215 -21.62 -21.37 -10.02
C TYR A 215 -20.16 -20.96 -10.12
#